data_AF-A0A2S9PVC0-F1
#
_entry.id   AF-A0A2S9PVC0-F1
#
_cell.length_a   1.000
_cell.length_b   1.000
_cell.length_c   1.000
_cell.angle_alpha   90.00
_cell.angle_beta   90.00
_cell.angle_gamma   90.00
#
_symmetry.space_group_name_H-M   'P 1'
#
loop_
_entity.id
_entity.type
_entity.pdbx_description
1 polymer ?
#
loop_
_entity_poly.entity_id
_entity_poly.type
_entity_poly.pdbx_seq_one_letter_code
_entity_poly.pdbx_strand_id
1 'polypeptide(L)'
;MPAIDRAPELSELVTVIVCAECCTNHFAVGADGRFHCPCGSVITPRDLVLDPDERWCITPAGLLAYVTAPVVALNRYREARAVMEDPTLWGWEKAAHAEYRRALAELDAARAMGLPLPENAPVEIGRVYIAAVINPDGTYGGGNAHSLGWPCTVCAPRATDPSRQESHPCRNPRGHAWSTVNGWTRHGDRRRTHTYEVLSPAAPDLPTARERAAEILTRRTAAAVPA
;
A
#
# COMPACT_ATOMS: atom_id res chain seq x y z
N MET A 1 -26.21 17.82 -15.55
CA MET A 1 -25.49 16.56 -15.85
C MET A 1 -26.14 15.46 -15.03
N PRO A 2 -26.54 14.33 -15.63
CA PRO A 2 -27.04 13.20 -14.86
C PRO A 2 -25.94 12.71 -13.90
N ALA A 3 -26.34 12.30 -12.70
CA ALA A 3 -25.42 11.73 -11.72
C ALA A 3 -24.94 10.38 -12.25
N ILE A 4 -23.66 10.28 -12.59
CA ILE A 4 -23.01 9.01 -12.92
C ILE A 4 -22.98 8.20 -11.63
N ASP A 5 -23.55 6.99 -11.64
CA ASP A 5 -23.50 6.08 -10.49
C ASP A 5 -22.05 5.88 -10.10
N ARG A 6 -21.62 6.38 -8.93
CA ARG A 6 -20.25 6.18 -8.47
C ARG A 6 -19.99 4.69 -8.36
N ALA A 7 -18.95 4.20 -9.05
CA ALA A 7 -18.45 2.86 -8.82
C ALA A 7 -18.11 2.70 -7.31
N PRO A 8 -18.58 1.62 -6.65
CA PRO A 8 -18.41 1.47 -5.22
C PRO A 8 -16.93 1.35 -4.85
N GLU A 9 -16.51 2.12 -3.84
CA GLU A 9 -15.28 1.96 -3.03
C GLU A 9 -13.96 1.71 -3.79
N LEU A 10 -13.76 2.37 -4.93
CA LEU A 10 -12.46 2.37 -5.60
C LEU A 10 -11.58 3.52 -5.08
N SER A 11 -10.27 3.29 -5.04
CA SER A 11 -9.28 4.35 -4.78
C SER A 11 -9.50 5.49 -5.77
N GLU A 12 -9.32 6.75 -5.34
CA GLU A 12 -9.36 7.94 -6.21
C GLU A 12 -8.31 7.90 -7.34
N LEU A 13 -7.35 6.96 -7.24
CA LEU A 13 -6.31 6.69 -8.23
C LEU A 13 -6.73 5.68 -9.31
N VAL A 14 -7.97 5.20 -9.27
CA VAL A 14 -8.57 4.30 -10.26
C VAL A 14 -9.71 5.01 -10.95
N THR A 15 -9.59 5.19 -12.27
CA THR A 15 -10.63 5.84 -13.06
C THR A 15 -11.41 4.81 -13.87
N VAL A 16 -12.71 4.68 -13.58
CA VAL A 16 -13.59 3.77 -14.32
C VAL A 16 -13.98 4.40 -15.66
N ILE A 17 -13.93 3.60 -16.74
CA ILE A 17 -14.24 4.07 -18.08
C ILE A 17 -15.76 4.15 -18.26
N VAL A 18 -16.23 5.38 -18.48
CA VAL A 18 -17.63 5.69 -18.77
C VAL A 18 -17.90 5.52 -20.27
N CYS A 19 -19.04 4.95 -20.61
CA CYS A 19 -19.46 4.77 -21.99
C CYS A 19 -19.75 6.12 -22.66
N ALA A 20 -19.03 6.44 -23.74
CA ALA A 20 -19.20 7.68 -24.50
C ALA A 20 -20.57 7.80 -25.21
N GLU A 21 -21.22 6.67 -25.51
CA GLU A 21 -22.51 6.67 -26.22
C GLU A 21 -23.68 7.08 -25.30
N CYS A 22 -23.71 6.59 -24.06
CA CYS A 22 -24.80 6.88 -23.12
C CYS A 22 -24.41 7.86 -22.00
N CYS A 23 -23.12 8.16 -21.83
CA CYS A 23 -22.56 9.07 -20.82
C CYS A 23 -22.99 8.81 -19.37
N THR A 24 -23.53 7.63 -19.08
CA THR A 24 -24.19 7.32 -17.81
C THR A 24 -23.64 6.04 -17.20
N ASN A 25 -23.45 4.99 -18.02
CA ASN A 25 -23.03 3.69 -17.54
C ASN A 25 -21.54 3.43 -17.80
N HIS A 26 -20.99 2.47 -17.06
CA HIS A 26 -19.62 2.00 -17.20
C HIS A 26 -19.54 0.76 -18.08
N PHE A 27 -18.36 0.51 -18.64
CA PHE A 27 -18.07 -0.77 -19.28
C PHE A 27 -17.73 -1.83 -18.23
N ALA A 28 -18.32 -3.02 -18.36
CA ALA A 28 -18.08 -4.18 -17.51
C ALA A 28 -17.71 -5.40 -18.35
N VAL A 29 -16.93 -6.32 -17.76
CA VAL A 29 -16.58 -7.59 -18.43
C VAL A 29 -17.82 -8.46 -18.61
N GLY A 30 -18.07 -8.88 -19.86
CA GLY A 30 -19.12 -9.83 -20.22
C GLY A 30 -18.63 -11.27 -20.23
N ALA A 31 -19.57 -12.21 -20.30
CA ALA A 31 -19.28 -13.65 -20.36
C ALA A 31 -18.52 -14.08 -21.64
N ASP A 32 -18.58 -13.26 -22.69
CA ASP A 32 -17.84 -13.43 -23.94
C ASP A 32 -16.40 -12.89 -23.88
N GLY A 33 -15.97 -12.38 -22.73
CA GLY A 33 -14.64 -11.78 -22.54
C GLY A 33 -14.49 -10.38 -23.15
N ARG A 34 -15.57 -9.76 -23.61
CA ARG A 34 -15.57 -8.36 -24.09
C ARG A 34 -16.09 -7.41 -23.03
N PHE A 35 -15.87 -6.12 -23.23
CA PHE A 35 -16.37 -5.08 -22.34
C PHE A 35 -17.65 -4.48 -22.90
N HIS A 36 -18.73 -4.58 -22.13
CA HIS A 36 -20.07 -4.17 -22.54
C HIS A 36 -20.59 -3.06 -21.65
N CYS A 37 -21.31 -2.15 -22.27
CA CYS A 37 -22.15 -1.17 -21.60
C CYS A 37 -23.61 -1.64 -21.64
N PRO A 38 -24.43 -1.41 -20.59
CA PRO A 38 -25.87 -1.70 -20.60
C PRO A 38 -26.66 -1.07 -21.77
N CYS A 39 -26.16 0.00 -22.40
CA CYS A 39 -26.79 0.59 -23.58
C CYS A 39 -26.55 -0.20 -24.88
N GLY A 40 -25.81 -1.32 -24.83
CA GLY A 40 -25.48 -2.18 -25.97
C GLY A 40 -24.14 -1.88 -26.64
N SER A 41 -23.45 -0.83 -26.21
CA SER A 41 -22.11 -0.49 -26.75
C SER A 41 -21.06 -1.48 -26.27
N VAL A 42 -20.12 -1.81 -27.15
CA VAL A 42 -18.98 -2.69 -26.87
C VAL A 42 -17.70 -1.92 -27.10
N ILE A 43 -16.73 -2.07 -26.20
CA ILE A 43 -15.39 -1.48 -26.34
C ILE A 43 -14.33 -2.59 -26.39
N THR A 44 -13.32 -2.40 -27.22
CA THR A 44 -12.18 -3.30 -27.38
C THR A 44 -10.89 -2.64 -26.91
N PRO A 45 -9.82 -3.40 -26.64
CA PRO A 45 -8.53 -2.80 -26.30
C PRO A 45 -7.96 -1.84 -27.36
N ARG A 46 -8.42 -1.91 -28.62
CA ARG A 46 -8.00 -0.97 -29.67
C ARG A 46 -8.65 0.40 -29.56
N ASP A 47 -9.81 0.46 -28.91
CA ASP A 47 -10.56 1.70 -28.70
C ASP A 47 -10.06 2.47 -27.47
N LEU A 48 -9.21 1.83 -26.65
CA LEU A 48 -8.59 2.42 -25.47
C LEU A 48 -7.39 3.28 -25.87
N VAL A 49 -7.67 4.55 -26.16
CA VAL A 49 -6.64 5.59 -26.33
C VAL A 49 -6.38 6.22 -24.97
N LEU A 50 -5.36 5.70 -24.28
CA LEU A 50 -4.91 6.19 -22.98
C LEU A 50 -3.67 7.07 -23.12
N ASP A 51 -3.40 7.89 -22.11
CA ASP A 51 -2.13 8.61 -22.05
C ASP A 51 -0.95 7.61 -21.95
N PRO A 52 0.25 7.98 -22.42
CA PRO A 52 1.44 7.09 -22.36
C PRO A 52 1.76 6.58 -20.95
N ASP A 53 1.37 7.35 -19.93
CA ASP A 53 1.61 7.07 -18.53
C ASP A 53 0.48 6.30 -17.84
N GLU A 54 -0.52 5.86 -18.61
CA GLU A 54 -1.70 5.15 -18.12
C GLU A 54 -1.75 3.71 -18.58
N ARG A 55 -2.46 2.89 -17.81
CA ARG A 55 -2.68 1.47 -18.10
C ARG A 55 -4.10 1.07 -17.77
N TRP A 56 -4.78 0.43 -18.71
CA TRP A 56 -6.09 -0.14 -18.44
C TRP A 56 -5.98 -1.38 -17.54
N CYS A 57 -7.02 -1.61 -16.76
CA CYS A 57 -7.17 -2.75 -15.85
C CYS A 57 -8.65 -3.10 -15.69
N ILE A 58 -8.91 -4.19 -14.97
CA ILE A 58 -10.27 -4.59 -14.58
C ILE A 58 -10.33 -4.52 -13.06
N THR A 59 -11.32 -3.80 -12.54
CA THR A 59 -11.51 -3.69 -11.10
C THR A 59 -11.99 -5.01 -10.50
N PRO A 60 -11.88 -5.24 -9.18
CA PRO A 60 -12.44 -6.43 -8.54
C PRO A 60 -13.96 -6.60 -8.77
N ALA A 61 -14.67 -5.52 -9.04
CA ALA A 61 -16.09 -5.52 -9.40
C ALA A 61 -16.36 -5.84 -10.89
N GLY A 62 -15.33 -6.14 -11.69
CA GLY A 62 -15.45 -6.47 -13.11
C GLY A 62 -15.60 -5.26 -14.03
N LEU A 63 -15.35 -4.04 -13.54
CA LEU A 63 -15.46 -2.81 -14.34
C LEU A 63 -14.16 -2.53 -15.08
N LEU A 64 -14.26 -2.01 -16.30
CA LEU A 64 -13.12 -1.53 -17.07
C LEU A 64 -12.66 -0.18 -16.52
N ALA A 65 -11.38 -0.08 -16.17
CA ALA A 65 -10.79 1.12 -15.57
C ALA A 65 -9.39 1.36 -16.13
N TYR A 66 -8.78 2.50 -15.76
CA TYR A 66 -7.37 2.76 -15.95
C TYR A 66 -6.75 3.36 -14.69
N VAL A 67 -5.44 3.17 -14.56
CA VAL A 67 -4.59 3.66 -13.47
C VAL A 67 -3.28 4.18 -14.06
N THR A 68 -2.47 4.89 -13.26
CA THR A 68 -1.09 5.19 -13.63
C THR A 68 -0.30 3.91 -13.87
N ALA A 69 0.46 3.86 -14.96
CA ALA A 69 1.30 2.72 -15.30
C ALA A 69 2.32 2.45 -14.16
N PRO A 70 2.48 1.21 -13.67
CA PRO A 70 3.35 0.91 -12.53
C PRO A 70 4.80 1.37 -12.69
N VAL A 71 5.32 1.37 -13.92
CA VAL A 71 6.68 1.85 -14.22
C VAL A 71 6.82 3.35 -14.00
N VAL A 72 5.80 4.15 -14.35
CA VAL A 72 5.79 5.61 -14.18
C VAL A 72 5.73 5.96 -12.70
N ALA A 73 4.79 5.33 -11.97
CA ALA A 73 4.69 5.53 -10.52
C ALA A 73 5.98 5.10 -9.80
N LEU A 74 6.62 4.01 -10.23
CA LEU A 74 7.90 3.57 -9.65
C LEU A 74 9.05 4.56 -9.91
N ASN A 75 9.10 5.19 -11.09
CA ASN A 75 10.10 6.21 -11.40
C ASN A 75 9.90 7.45 -10.52
N ARG A 76 8.67 7.95 -10.42
CA ARG A 76 8.30 9.07 -9.54
C ARG A 76 8.62 8.77 -8.06
N TYR A 77 8.35 7.56 -7.60
CA TYR A 77 8.74 7.09 -6.27
C TYR A 77 10.26 7.20 -6.05
N ARG A 78 11.07 6.76 -7.01
CA ARG A 78 12.54 6.78 -6.92
C ARG A 78 13.10 8.19 -6.94
N GLU A 79 12.59 9.04 -7.82
CA GLU A 79 13.00 10.44 -7.93
C GLU A 79 12.70 11.20 -6.64
N ALA A 80 11.47 11.06 -6.12
CA ALA A 80 11.10 11.67 -4.85
C ALA A 80 11.95 11.15 -3.70
N ARG A 81 12.23 9.84 -3.67
CA ARG A 81 13.11 9.23 -2.66
C ARG A 81 14.53 9.75 -2.73
N ALA A 82 15.10 9.90 -3.93
CA ALA A 82 16.45 10.42 -4.10
C ALA A 82 16.57 11.85 -3.57
N VAL A 83 15.58 12.71 -3.84
CA VAL A 83 15.53 14.08 -3.27
C VAL A 83 15.44 14.05 -1.75
N MET A 84 14.64 13.13 -1.18
CA MET A 84 14.51 12.97 0.28
C MET A 84 15.77 12.42 0.97
N GLU A 85 16.65 11.75 0.22
CA GLU A 85 17.90 11.17 0.73
C GLU A 85 19.09 12.11 0.51
N ASP A 86 18.93 13.19 -0.25
CA ASP A 86 19.97 14.19 -0.51
C ASP A 86 20.06 15.21 0.64
N PRO A 87 21.16 15.19 1.43
CA PRO A 87 21.33 16.11 2.55
C PRO A 87 21.51 17.58 2.11
N THR A 88 21.81 17.83 0.83
CA THR A 88 21.97 19.20 0.29
C THR A 88 20.64 19.89 0.00
N LEU A 89 19.53 19.12 -0.03
CA LEU A 89 18.19 19.61 -0.36
C LEU A 89 17.26 19.71 0.88
N TRP A 90 17.82 19.61 2.07
CA TRP A 90 17.07 19.71 3.34
C TRP A 90 16.29 21.03 3.45
N GLY A 91 14.98 20.91 3.70
CA GLY A 91 14.05 22.05 3.79
C GLY A 91 13.16 22.27 2.55
N TRP A 92 13.49 21.70 1.39
CA TRP A 92 12.65 21.71 0.17
C TRP A 92 11.90 20.40 -0.07
N GLU A 93 11.97 19.47 0.90
CA GLU A 93 11.50 18.10 0.75
C GLU A 93 9.96 17.97 0.79
N LYS A 94 9.21 19.03 1.12
CA LYS A 94 7.74 18.93 1.23
C LYS A 94 7.09 18.44 -0.06
N ALA A 95 7.55 18.93 -1.21
CA ALA A 95 7.08 18.47 -2.51
C ALA A 95 7.48 17.00 -2.74
N ALA A 96 8.72 16.63 -2.43
CA ALA A 96 9.19 15.24 -2.52
C ALA A 96 8.42 14.30 -1.58
N HIS A 97 8.05 14.73 -0.36
CA HIS A 97 7.24 13.97 0.58
C HIS A 97 5.81 13.72 0.09
N ALA A 98 5.22 14.71 -0.59
CA ALA A 98 3.91 14.57 -1.21
C ALA A 98 3.99 13.61 -2.39
N GLU A 99 4.98 13.79 -3.25
CA GLU A 99 5.22 12.98 -4.44
C GLU A 99 5.52 11.52 -4.10
N TYR A 100 6.37 11.29 -3.10
CA TYR A 100 6.69 9.96 -2.58
C TYR A 100 5.43 9.20 -2.11
N ARG A 101 4.54 9.88 -1.37
CA ARG A 101 3.29 9.28 -0.88
C ARG A 101 2.31 9.02 -2.03
N ARG A 102 2.20 9.96 -2.96
CA ARG A 102 1.35 9.81 -4.14
C ARG A 102 1.78 8.62 -4.99
N ALA A 103 3.07 8.53 -5.33
CA ALA A 103 3.62 7.44 -6.12
C ALA A 103 3.43 6.07 -5.43
N LEU A 104 3.59 5.99 -4.10
CA LEU A 104 3.29 4.78 -3.35
C LEU A 104 1.81 4.38 -3.45
N ALA A 105 0.90 5.35 -3.33
CA ALA A 105 -0.53 5.09 -3.44
C ALA A 105 -0.93 4.64 -4.87
N GLU A 106 -0.27 5.17 -5.91
CA GLU A 106 -0.46 4.74 -7.31
C GLU A 106 0.02 3.29 -7.51
N LEU A 107 1.17 2.92 -6.92
CA LEU A 107 1.67 1.54 -6.95
C LEU A 107 0.76 0.57 -6.18
N ASP A 108 0.25 0.98 -5.03
CA ASP A 108 -0.70 0.19 -4.25
C ASP A 108 -2.03 0.00 -4.99
N ALA A 109 -2.52 1.04 -5.66
CA ALA A 109 -3.72 0.97 -6.50
C ALA A 109 -3.53 0.00 -7.67
N ALA A 110 -2.39 0.08 -8.38
CA ALA A 110 -2.08 -0.84 -9.46
C ALA A 110 -2.01 -2.30 -8.97
N ARG A 111 -1.39 -2.54 -7.80
CA ARG A 111 -1.34 -3.87 -7.19
C ARG A 111 -2.74 -4.38 -6.82
N ALA A 112 -3.59 -3.52 -6.27
CA ALA A 112 -4.97 -3.85 -5.92
C ALA A 112 -5.81 -4.25 -7.15
N MET A 113 -5.50 -3.68 -8.32
CA MET A 113 -6.11 -4.04 -9.60
C MET A 113 -5.46 -5.27 -10.27
N GLY A 114 -4.54 -5.95 -9.58
CA GLY A 114 -3.86 -7.14 -10.10
C GLY A 114 -2.81 -6.87 -11.17
N LEU A 115 -2.40 -5.62 -11.35
CA LEU A 115 -1.32 -5.29 -12.28
C LEU A 115 0.04 -5.72 -11.69
N PRO A 116 0.93 -6.33 -12.49
CA PRO A 116 2.26 -6.67 -12.03
C PRO A 116 3.07 -5.39 -11.78
N LEU A 117 3.69 -5.31 -10.60
CA LEU A 117 4.69 -4.28 -10.33
C LEU A 117 6.00 -4.63 -11.07
N PRO A 118 6.83 -3.64 -11.45
CA PRO A 118 8.13 -3.91 -12.06
C PRO A 118 9.02 -4.79 -11.16
N GLU A 119 9.82 -5.68 -11.74
CA GLU A 119 10.63 -6.68 -10.99
C GLU A 119 11.56 -6.08 -9.94
N ASN A 120 11.99 -4.84 -10.14
CA ASN A 120 12.88 -4.09 -9.25
C ASN A 120 12.13 -3.11 -8.32
N ALA A 121 10.82 -3.28 -8.15
CA ALA A 121 10.05 -2.55 -7.15
C ALA A 121 10.44 -3.03 -5.73
N PRO A 122 10.62 -2.11 -4.75
CA PRO A 122 10.86 -2.48 -3.37
C PRO A 122 9.80 -3.44 -2.81
N VAL A 123 10.24 -4.52 -2.18
CA VAL A 123 9.36 -5.56 -1.62
C VAL A 123 8.48 -5.05 -0.47
N GLU A 124 8.86 -3.92 0.11
CA GLU A 124 8.16 -3.21 1.18
C GLU A 124 6.85 -2.54 0.70
N ILE A 125 6.67 -2.32 -0.61
CA ILE A 125 5.48 -1.63 -1.15
C ILE A 125 4.21 -2.46 -0.87
N GLY A 126 3.19 -1.79 -0.34
CA GLY A 126 1.92 -2.40 0.06
C GLY A 126 2.05 -3.42 1.20
N ARG A 127 3.10 -3.33 2.02
CA ARG A 127 3.29 -4.15 3.23
C ARG A 127 3.32 -3.31 4.49
N VAL A 128 2.74 -3.87 5.55
CA VAL A 128 2.85 -3.33 6.89
C VAL A 128 3.78 -4.23 7.70
N TYR A 129 4.81 -3.65 8.30
CA TYR A 129 5.75 -4.32 9.20
C TYR A 129 5.33 -4.05 10.64
N ILE A 130 4.86 -5.09 11.33
CA ILE A 130 4.40 -5.04 12.71
C ILE A 130 5.49 -5.63 13.59
N ALA A 131 6.11 -4.80 14.43
CA ALA A 131 6.83 -5.27 15.60
C ALA A 131 5.79 -5.80 16.59
N ALA A 132 5.63 -7.12 16.64
CA ALA A 132 4.57 -7.81 17.33
C ALA A 132 5.04 -8.34 18.71
N VAL A 133 4.15 -8.23 19.69
CA VAL A 133 4.21 -8.97 20.94
C VAL A 133 3.40 -10.26 20.74
N ILE A 134 4.01 -11.39 21.03
CA ILE A 134 3.35 -12.69 21.00
C ILE A 134 3.14 -13.15 22.43
N ASN A 135 1.90 -13.51 22.74
CA ASN A 135 1.51 -14.04 24.04
C ASN A 135 2.13 -15.44 24.26
N PRO A 136 2.20 -15.93 25.51
CA PRO A 136 2.77 -17.25 25.81
C PRO A 136 2.06 -18.41 25.12
N ASP A 137 0.78 -18.25 24.78
CA ASP A 137 -0.04 -19.20 24.03
C ASP A 137 0.15 -19.10 22.50
N GLY A 138 1.09 -18.28 22.04
CA GLY A 138 1.37 -18.05 20.62
C GLY A 138 0.42 -17.07 19.93
N THR A 139 -0.55 -16.48 20.64
CA THR A 139 -1.51 -15.54 20.05
C THR A 139 -0.95 -14.12 19.92
N TYR A 140 -1.57 -13.31 19.06
CA TYR A 140 -1.17 -11.93 18.84
C TYR A 140 -1.52 -11.05 20.05
N GLY A 141 -0.51 -10.50 20.73
CA GLY A 141 -0.64 -9.63 21.90
C GLY A 141 -0.65 -8.13 21.59
N GLY A 142 -0.49 -7.74 20.32
CA GLY A 142 -0.42 -6.35 19.88
C GLY A 142 0.93 -5.99 19.26
N GLY A 143 1.14 -4.73 18.91
CA GLY A 143 2.39 -4.32 18.28
C GLY A 143 2.41 -2.90 17.71
N ASN A 144 3.62 -2.45 17.40
CA ASN A 144 3.89 -1.20 16.70
C ASN A 144 4.01 -1.46 15.21
N ALA A 145 3.29 -0.69 14.39
CA ALA A 145 3.25 -0.89 12.96
C ALA A 145 4.03 0.19 12.21
N HIS A 146 4.69 -0.22 11.13
CA HIS A 146 5.47 0.62 10.25
C HIS A 146 5.15 0.26 8.81
N SER A 147 4.93 1.26 7.95
CA SER A 147 4.73 1.06 6.50
C SER A 147 5.45 2.16 5.74
N LEU A 148 5.79 1.91 4.48
CA LEU A 148 6.37 2.93 3.61
C LEU A 148 5.41 4.12 3.50
N GLY A 149 5.96 5.33 3.54
CA GLY A 149 5.18 6.56 3.39
C GLY A 149 4.38 6.99 4.63
N TRP A 150 4.21 6.10 5.63
CA TRP A 150 3.52 6.47 6.87
C TRP A 150 4.30 7.50 7.69
N PRO A 151 3.63 8.35 8.48
CA PRO A 151 4.30 9.29 9.37
C PRO A 151 5.31 8.58 10.29
N CYS A 152 6.55 9.06 10.28
CA CYS A 152 7.65 8.42 10.99
C CYS A 152 8.60 9.46 11.57
N THR A 153 8.71 9.49 12.89
CA THR A 153 9.63 10.37 13.63
C THR A 153 11.09 9.94 13.49
N VAL A 154 11.35 8.64 13.25
CA VAL A 154 12.70 8.10 13.07
C VAL A 154 13.31 8.53 11.73
N CYS A 155 12.47 8.72 10.71
CA CYS A 155 12.91 9.23 9.40
C CYS A 155 13.01 10.76 9.35
N ALA A 156 12.41 11.46 10.31
CA ALA A 156 12.54 12.90 10.40
C ALA A 156 13.94 13.26 10.94
N PRO A 157 14.50 14.42 10.52
CA PRO A 157 15.66 15.00 11.19
C PRO A 157 15.42 15.10 12.70
N ARG A 158 16.47 14.86 13.49
CA ARG A 158 16.37 15.04 14.94
C ARG A 158 16.15 16.51 15.24
N ALA A 159 15.02 16.81 15.87
CA ALA A 159 14.78 18.16 16.36
C ALA A 159 15.78 18.48 17.48
N THR A 160 16.32 19.70 17.47
CA THR A 160 17.09 20.24 18.60
C THR A 160 16.21 20.46 19.83
N ASP A 161 14.92 20.72 19.63
CA ASP A 161 13.89 20.79 20.66
C ASP A 161 12.97 19.55 20.58
N PRO A 162 12.97 18.66 21.58
CA PRO A 162 12.12 17.47 21.60
C PRO A 162 10.62 17.76 21.50
N SER A 163 10.17 18.96 21.91
CA SER A 163 8.76 19.36 21.79
C SER A 163 8.33 19.66 20.35
N ARG A 164 9.30 19.80 19.43
CA ARG A 164 9.10 20.09 18.00
C ARG A 164 9.41 18.91 17.09
N GLN A 165 9.33 17.69 17.61
CA GLN A 165 9.63 16.50 16.82
C GLN A 165 8.66 16.35 15.64
N GLU A 166 9.18 16.49 14.42
CA GLU A 166 8.42 16.29 13.20
C GLU A 166 8.28 14.80 12.85
N SER A 167 7.33 14.51 11.96
CA SER A 167 7.17 13.20 11.33
C SER A 167 7.31 13.34 9.82
N HIS A 168 8.19 12.53 9.23
CA HIS A 168 8.39 12.48 7.78
C HIS A 168 7.92 11.13 7.24
N PRO A 169 7.62 11.00 5.93
CA PRO A 169 7.22 9.70 5.36
C PRO A 169 8.30 8.64 5.60
N CYS A 170 7.89 7.46 6.07
CA CYS A 170 8.82 6.38 6.37
C CYS A 170 9.50 5.85 5.10
N ARG A 171 10.83 5.74 5.13
CA ARG A 171 11.66 5.19 4.04
C ARG A 171 12.19 3.77 4.32
N ASN A 172 12.11 3.30 5.57
CA ASN A 172 12.66 2.00 6.00
C ASN A 172 11.81 1.32 7.10
N PRO A 173 10.55 0.97 6.81
CA PRO A 173 9.63 0.40 7.81
C PRO A 173 10.13 -0.94 8.37
N ARG A 174 10.76 -1.77 7.53
CA ARG A 174 11.37 -3.03 7.94
C ARG A 174 12.44 -2.82 9.01
N GLY A 175 13.37 -1.90 8.78
CA GLY A 175 14.44 -1.57 9.73
C GLY A 175 13.88 -1.04 11.05
N HIS A 176 12.83 -0.21 11.01
CA HIS A 176 12.21 0.34 12.21
C HIS A 176 11.47 -0.70 13.05
N ALA A 177 10.76 -1.62 12.40
CA ALA A 177 10.11 -2.73 13.10
C ALA A 177 11.15 -3.60 13.83
N TRP A 178 12.24 -3.98 13.16
CA TRP A 178 13.33 -4.74 13.78
C TRP A 178 14.04 -3.98 14.89
N SER A 179 14.27 -2.67 14.73
CA SER A 179 14.83 -1.83 15.79
C SER A 179 13.94 -1.81 17.04
N THR A 180 12.62 -1.77 16.84
CA THR A 180 11.64 -1.81 17.93
C THR A 180 11.65 -3.15 18.66
N VAL A 181 11.61 -4.27 17.92
CA VAL A 181 11.76 -5.62 18.49
C VAL A 181 13.06 -5.76 19.26
N ASN A 182 14.19 -5.31 18.70
CA ASN A 182 15.48 -5.34 19.36
C ASN A 182 15.48 -4.51 20.66
N GLY A 183 14.81 -3.35 20.66
CA GLY A 183 14.62 -2.54 21.86
C GLY A 183 13.83 -3.28 22.93
N TRP A 184 12.70 -3.90 22.58
CA TRP A 184 11.89 -4.70 23.51
C TRP A 184 12.64 -5.91 24.04
N THR A 185 13.43 -6.60 23.22
CA THR A 185 14.23 -7.74 23.66
C THR A 185 15.34 -7.32 24.63
N ARG A 186 15.96 -6.15 24.43
CA ARG A 186 17.02 -5.63 25.32
C ARG A 186 16.50 -5.09 26.64
N HIS A 187 15.34 -4.44 26.62
CA HIS A 187 14.73 -3.79 27.79
C HIS A 187 13.59 -4.60 28.42
N GLY A 188 13.27 -5.76 27.85
CA GLY A 188 12.27 -6.67 28.35
C GLY A 188 12.69 -7.20 29.71
N ASP A 189 11.83 -7.00 30.70
CA ASP A 189 12.00 -7.60 32.01
C ASP A 189 12.15 -9.12 31.87
N ARG A 190 13.21 -9.70 32.45
CA ARG A 190 13.59 -11.13 32.32
C ARG A 190 12.49 -12.09 32.79
N ARG A 191 11.43 -11.57 33.41
CA ARG A 191 10.26 -12.30 33.93
C ARG A 191 9.10 -12.40 32.94
N ARG A 192 9.14 -11.74 31.77
CA ARG A 192 8.04 -11.80 30.78
C ARG A 192 8.12 -13.06 29.94
N THR A 193 7.03 -13.83 29.94
CA THR A 193 6.77 -15.01 29.10
C THR A 193 6.41 -14.69 27.65
N HIS A 194 6.38 -13.41 27.28
CA HIS A 194 6.07 -12.97 25.93
C HIS A 194 7.30 -13.08 25.03
N THR A 195 7.08 -13.37 23.75
CA THR A 195 8.12 -13.28 22.71
C THR A 195 7.82 -12.10 21.78
N TYR A 196 8.85 -11.64 21.05
CA TYR A 196 8.75 -10.50 20.16
C TYR A 196 9.24 -10.88 18.77
N GLU A 197 8.49 -10.55 17.73
CA GLU A 197 8.88 -10.82 16.35
C GLU A 197 8.43 -9.71 15.39
N VAL A 198 8.90 -9.74 14.15
CA VAL A 198 8.39 -8.87 13.09
C VAL A 198 7.48 -9.67 12.15
N LEU A 199 6.21 -9.28 12.07
CA LEU A 199 5.24 -9.77 11.10
C LEU A 199 5.12 -8.79 9.94
N SER A 200 5.02 -9.27 8.70
CA SER A 200 5.04 -8.40 7.50
C SER A 200 3.91 -8.69 6.49
N PRO A 201 2.63 -8.69 6.92
CA PRO A 201 1.52 -8.92 6.00
C PRO A 201 1.48 -7.86 4.90
N ALA A 202 1.20 -8.30 3.68
CA ALA A 202 0.64 -7.44 2.65
C ALA A 202 -0.73 -6.99 3.16
N ALA A 203 -1.04 -5.69 3.18
CA ALA A 203 -2.32 -5.16 3.65
C ALA A 203 -2.50 -3.71 3.16
N PRO A 204 -3.73 -3.28 2.85
CA PRO A 204 -4.01 -1.91 2.42
C PRO A 204 -4.00 -0.90 3.59
N ASP A 205 -4.26 -1.37 4.80
CA ASP A 205 -4.37 -0.52 6.00
C ASP A 205 -3.94 -1.27 7.27
N LEU A 206 -3.88 -0.53 8.39
CA LEU A 206 -3.47 -1.06 9.69
C LEU A 206 -4.45 -2.09 10.27
N PRO A 207 -5.78 -1.88 10.26
CA PRO A 207 -6.73 -2.90 10.73
C PRO A 207 -6.54 -4.24 10.02
N THR A 208 -6.53 -4.25 8.69
CA THR A 208 -6.33 -5.46 7.87
C THR A 208 -4.97 -6.10 8.15
N ALA A 209 -3.93 -5.29 8.35
CA ALA A 209 -2.60 -5.82 8.70
C ALA A 209 -2.60 -6.56 10.04
N ARG A 210 -3.31 -6.03 11.05
CA ARG A 210 -3.40 -6.66 12.38
C ARG A 210 -4.20 -7.96 12.34
N GLU A 211 -5.30 -7.99 11.60
CA GLU A 211 -6.08 -9.22 11.38
C GLU A 211 -5.22 -10.30 10.72
N ARG A 212 -4.54 -9.97 9.61
CA ARG A 212 -3.63 -10.90 8.92
C ARG A 212 -2.47 -11.36 9.80
N ALA A 213 -1.95 -10.50 10.66
CA ALA A 213 -0.92 -10.87 11.63
C ALA A 213 -1.44 -11.90 12.66
N ALA A 214 -2.65 -11.70 13.18
CA ALA A 214 -3.30 -12.67 14.06
C ALA A 214 -3.56 -14.02 13.36
N GLU A 215 -3.96 -14.01 12.09
CA GLU A 215 -4.14 -15.23 11.29
C GLU A 215 -2.83 -15.98 11.02
N ILE A 216 -1.74 -15.25 10.76
CA ILE A 216 -0.40 -15.85 10.60
C ILE A 216 -0.01 -16.60 11.87
N LEU A 217 -0.19 -15.98 13.04
CA LEU A 217 0.13 -16.59 14.33
C LEU A 217 -0.78 -17.78 14.64
N THR A 218 -2.09 -17.63 14.45
CA THR A 218 -3.07 -18.71 14.67
C THR A 218 -2.73 -19.96 13.88
N ARG A 219 -2.37 -19.80 12.59
CA ARG A 219 -1.95 -20.92 11.74
C ARG A 219 -0.65 -21.58 12.23
N ARG A 220 0.31 -20.80 12.71
CA ARG A 220 1.57 -21.33 13.27
C ARG A 220 1.33 -22.13 14.54
N THR A 221 0.51 -21.62 15.46
CA THR A 221 0.16 -22.33 16.70
C THR A 221 -0.56 -23.64 16.40
N ALA A 222 -1.53 -23.63 15.47
CA ALA A 222 -2.21 -24.85 15.04
C ALA A 222 -1.26 -25.89 14.43
N ALA A 223 -0.23 -25.45 13.67
CA ALA A 223 0.77 -26.34 13.09
C ALA A 223 1.80 -26.87 14.10
N ALA A 224 1.92 -26.26 15.28
CA ALA A 224 2.88 -26.64 16.31
C ALA A 224 2.35 -27.70 17.30
N VAL A 225 1.04 -28.01 17.26
CA VAL A 225 0.44 -29.07 18.08
C VAL A 225 0.67 -30.41 17.38
N PRO A 226 1.45 -31.35 17.95
CA PRO A 226 1.61 -32.68 17.38
C PRO A 226 0.26 -33.42 17.39
N ALA A 227 -0.02 -34.13 16.29
CA ALA A 227 -1.21 -34.97 16.12
C ALA A 227 -1.25 -36.14 17.11
#